data_AF-A0A528TJ20-F1
#
_entry.id   AF-A0A528TJ20-F1
#
_cell.length_a   1.000
_cell.length_b   1.000
_cell.length_c   1.000
_cell.angle_alpha   90.00
_cell.angle_beta   90.00
_cell.angle_gamma   90.00
#
_symmetry.space_group_name_H-M   'P 1'
#
loop_
_entity.id
_entity.type
_entity.pdbx_description
1 polymer ?
#
loop_
_entity_poly.entity_id
_entity_poly.type
_entity_poly.pdbx_seq_one_letter_code
_entity_poly.pdbx_strand_id
1 'polypeptide(L)'
;MTDASSLPLFPHRHLLGIRDLSPADIELLLDRADRAVSISRQSEKKTSTLRGRTQINLFYEASTRTQSSFELAGKRLGADVMNMSVASSSVKKGETLIDTAMTLNAMRPDILIIRHQSAG
;
A
#
# COMPACT_ATOMS: atom_id res chain seq x y z
N MET A 1 -0.18 35.68 -0.76
CA MET A 1 0.74 34.61 -1.20
C MET A 1 -0.05 33.32 -1.09
N THR A 2 -0.47 32.79 -2.23
CA THR A 2 -1.37 31.64 -2.36
C THR A 2 -0.70 30.38 -1.81
N ASP A 3 -1.33 29.78 -0.82
CA ASP A 3 -0.93 28.53 -0.20
C ASP A 3 -0.83 27.42 -1.25
N ALA A 4 0.24 26.63 -1.21
CA ALA A 4 0.51 25.56 -2.16
C ALA A 4 -0.39 24.35 -1.85
N SER A 5 -1.70 24.53 -2.10
CA SER A 5 -2.80 23.57 -2.17
C SER A 5 -2.46 22.15 -1.70
N SER A 6 -2.70 21.89 -0.41
CA SER A 6 -2.82 20.55 0.13
C SER A 6 -3.99 19.84 -0.55
N LEU A 7 -3.74 18.70 -1.20
CA LEU A 7 -4.83 17.88 -1.74
C LEU A 7 -5.72 17.38 -0.59
N PRO A 8 -7.06 17.34 -0.77
CA PRO A 8 -7.98 16.88 0.26
C PRO A 8 -7.69 15.42 0.63
N LEU A 9 -7.90 15.02 1.89
CA LEU A 9 -7.68 13.63 2.31
C LEU A 9 -8.56 12.66 1.50
N PHE A 10 -8.01 11.47 1.20
CA PHE A 10 -8.81 10.41 0.59
C PHE A 10 -9.87 9.96 1.60
N PRO A 11 -11.17 9.95 1.24
CA PRO A 11 -12.25 9.79 2.23
C PRO A 11 -12.45 8.34 2.68
N HIS A 12 -11.91 7.36 1.95
CA HIS A 12 -12.08 5.95 2.25
C HIS A 12 -10.90 5.41 3.06
N ARG A 13 -11.19 4.60 4.09
CA ARG A 13 -10.15 3.92 4.89
C ARG A 13 -9.40 2.85 4.11
N HIS A 14 -10.09 2.18 3.19
CA HIS A 14 -9.57 1.06 2.40
C HIS A 14 -9.84 1.26 0.92
N LEU A 15 -8.94 0.75 0.07
CA LEU A 15 -9.11 0.69 -1.38
C LEU A 15 -9.22 -0.79 -1.79
N LEU A 16 -10.45 -1.31 -1.80
CA LEU A 16 -10.74 -2.72 -2.12
C LEU A 16 -11.20 -2.93 -3.57
N GLY A 17 -11.56 -1.85 -4.25
CA GLY A 17 -12.03 -1.85 -5.63
C GLY A 17 -12.40 -0.44 -6.07
N ILE A 18 -12.81 -0.31 -7.33
CA ILE A 18 -13.15 1.00 -7.93
C ILE A 18 -14.65 1.30 -7.93
N ARG A 19 -15.49 0.32 -7.56
CA ARG A 19 -16.96 0.42 -7.66
C ARG A 19 -17.54 1.57 -6.84
N ASP A 20 -16.99 1.77 -5.65
CA ASP A 20 -17.48 2.77 -4.69
C ASP A 20 -16.71 4.09 -4.76
N LEU A 21 -15.83 4.25 -5.76
CA LEU A 21 -15.11 5.51 -5.97
C LEU A 21 -15.96 6.46 -6.80
N SER A 22 -16.16 7.67 -6.29
CA SER A 22 -16.70 8.76 -7.09
C SER A 22 -15.68 9.23 -8.13
N PRO A 23 -16.09 9.92 -9.21
CA PRO A 23 -15.15 10.56 -10.14
C PRO A 23 -14.15 11.46 -9.43
N ALA A 24 -14.58 12.20 -8.41
CA ALA A 24 -13.71 13.06 -7.59
C ALA A 24 -12.67 12.26 -6.79
N ASP A 25 -13.01 11.06 -6.28
CA ASP A 25 -12.05 10.18 -5.61
C ASP A 25 -10.96 9.71 -6.58
N ILE A 26 -11.35 9.38 -7.80
CA ILE A 26 -10.44 8.93 -8.87
C ILE A 26 -9.51 10.07 -9.27
N GLU A 27 -10.06 11.25 -9.57
CA GLU A 27 -9.29 12.45 -9.90
C GLU A 27 -8.27 12.78 -8.81
N LEU A 28 -8.69 12.73 -7.54
CA LEU A 28 -7.81 12.95 -6.40
C LEU A 28 -6.65 11.95 -6.33
N LEU A 29 -6.88 10.66 -6.63
CA LEU A 29 -5.83 9.66 -6.68
C LEU A 29 -4.85 9.92 -7.85
N LEU A 30 -5.37 10.33 -9.00
CA LEU A 30 -4.57 10.66 -10.18
C LEU A 30 -3.72 11.91 -9.96
N ASP A 31 -4.28 12.97 -9.37
CA ASP A 31 -3.55 14.19 -9.01
C ASP A 31 -2.39 13.90 -8.05
N ARG A 32 -2.61 13.01 -7.07
CA ARG A 32 -1.55 12.54 -6.17
C ARG A 32 -0.47 11.76 -6.92
N ALA A 33 -0.86 10.91 -7.86
CA ALA A 33 0.09 10.14 -8.66
C ALA A 33 0.97 11.07 -9.51
N ASP A 34 0.40 12.10 -10.14
CA ASP A 34 1.16 13.09 -10.93
C ASP A 34 2.14 13.88 -10.06
N ARG A 35 1.73 14.29 -8.86
CA ARG A 35 2.65 14.91 -7.88
C ARG A 35 3.78 13.95 -7.50
N ALA A 36 3.48 12.67 -7.26
CA ALA A 36 4.50 11.67 -6.94
C ALA A 36 5.49 11.42 -8.10
N VAL A 37 5.03 11.51 -9.36
CA VAL A 37 5.90 11.42 -10.54
C VAL A 37 6.91 12.57 -10.56
N SER A 38 6.48 13.79 -10.23
CA SER A 38 7.40 14.95 -10.20
C SER A 38 8.50 14.77 -9.16
N ILE A 39 8.19 14.26 -7.96
CA ILE A 39 9.16 13.91 -6.91
C ILE A 39 10.10 12.79 -7.39
N SER A 40 9.56 11.76 -8.06
CA SER A 40 10.38 10.64 -8.55
C SER A 40 11.43 11.04 -9.59
N ARG A 41 11.30 12.21 -10.24
CA ARG A 41 12.27 12.74 -11.21
C ARG A 41 13.38 13.58 -10.55
N GLN A 42 13.25 13.91 -9.28
CA GLN A 42 14.26 14.65 -8.53
C GLN A 42 15.43 13.73 -8.13
N SER A 43 16.54 14.35 -7.71
CA SER A 43 17.70 13.63 -7.17
C SER A 43 17.35 12.96 -5.83
N GLU A 44 16.72 13.73 -4.94
CA GLU A 44 16.11 13.21 -3.72
C GLU A 44 14.70 12.68 -4.03
N LYS A 45 14.52 11.38 -3.89
CA LYS A 45 13.29 10.67 -4.26
C LYS A 45 12.50 10.22 -3.03
N LYS A 46 13.05 10.44 -1.84
CA LYS A 46 12.42 10.07 -0.58
C LYS A 46 11.76 11.27 0.06
N THR A 47 10.60 11.02 0.66
CA THR A 47 9.89 11.94 1.53
C THR A 47 9.74 11.31 2.92
N SER A 48 9.27 12.09 3.89
CA SER A 48 9.00 11.63 5.25
C SER A 48 7.51 11.43 5.54
N THR A 49 6.68 11.30 4.50
CA THR A 49 5.21 11.27 4.63
C THR A 49 4.71 10.12 5.49
N LEU A 50 5.36 8.96 5.42
CA LEU A 50 5.04 7.74 6.17
C LEU A 50 6.12 7.39 7.20
N ARG A 51 6.93 8.37 7.64
CA ARG A 51 7.98 8.13 8.64
C ARG A 51 7.39 7.51 9.91
N GLY A 52 7.96 6.40 10.35
CA GLY A 52 7.51 5.65 11.53
C GLY A 52 6.21 4.86 11.32
N ARG A 53 5.78 4.70 10.06
CA ARG A 53 4.66 3.82 9.68
C ARG A 53 5.18 2.54 9.08
N THR A 54 4.52 1.44 9.41
CA THR A 54 4.83 0.10 8.91
C THR A 54 3.93 -0.27 7.74
N GLN A 55 4.54 -0.77 6.65
CA GLN A 55 3.83 -1.29 5.48
C GLN A 55 4.17 -2.77 5.30
N ILE A 56 3.16 -3.62 5.27
CA ILE A 56 3.32 -5.04 4.96
C ILE A 56 2.73 -5.33 3.58
N ASN A 57 3.54 -5.92 2.70
CA ASN A 57 3.10 -6.47 1.42
C ASN A 57 2.89 -7.98 1.57
N LEU A 58 1.65 -8.43 1.46
CA LEU A 58 1.22 -9.83 1.62
C LEU A 58 0.70 -10.38 0.29
N PHE A 59 1.52 -11.19 -0.38
CA PHE A 59 1.21 -11.73 -1.70
C PHE A 59 1.09 -13.26 -1.62
N TYR A 60 -0.12 -13.77 -1.82
CA TYR A 60 -0.40 -15.22 -1.84
C TYR A 60 -0.09 -15.86 -3.20
N GLU A 61 0.03 -15.04 -4.24
CA GLU A 61 0.38 -15.44 -5.59
C GLU A 61 1.52 -14.57 -6.13
N ALA A 62 2.31 -15.13 -7.03
CA ALA A 62 3.49 -14.45 -7.57
C ALA A 62 3.09 -13.20 -8.37
N SER A 63 3.60 -12.04 -7.97
CA SER A 63 3.43 -10.79 -8.71
C SER A 63 4.57 -9.81 -8.46
N THR A 64 5.70 -10.08 -9.11
CA THR A 64 6.95 -9.33 -8.94
C THR A 64 6.76 -7.84 -9.23
N ARG A 65 6.04 -7.48 -10.30
CA ARG A 65 5.89 -6.07 -10.69
C ARG A 65 5.08 -5.27 -9.65
N THR A 66 3.95 -5.81 -9.22
CA THR A 66 3.06 -5.15 -8.25
C THR A 66 3.71 -5.08 -6.87
N GLN A 67 4.37 -6.16 -6.43
CA GLN A 67 5.09 -6.18 -5.16
C GLN A 67 6.23 -5.15 -5.15
N SER A 68 7.09 -5.16 -6.18
CA SER A 68 8.20 -4.22 -6.28
C SER A 68 7.73 -2.76 -6.35
N SER A 69 6.60 -2.49 -7.01
CA SER A 69 6.05 -1.12 -7.04
C SER A 69 5.59 -0.65 -5.67
N PHE A 70 4.89 -1.49 -4.89
CA PHE A 70 4.46 -1.12 -3.54
C PHE A 70 5.63 -1.02 -2.57
N GLU A 71 6.61 -1.91 -2.70
CA GLU A 71 7.83 -1.84 -1.90
C GLU A 71 8.60 -0.54 -2.14
N LEU A 72 8.81 -0.19 -3.41
CA LEU A 72 9.51 1.04 -3.78
C LEU A 72 8.74 2.29 -3.34
N ALA A 73 7.41 2.29 -3.50
CA ALA A 73 6.56 3.40 -3.09
C ALA A 73 6.64 3.63 -1.57
N GLY A 74 6.47 2.58 -0.76
CA GLY A 74 6.57 2.68 0.70
C GLY A 74 7.93 3.19 1.17
N LYS A 75 9.02 2.63 0.63
CA LYS A 75 10.39 3.06 0.93
C LYS A 75 10.65 4.52 0.53
N ARG A 76 10.08 4.98 -0.58
CA ARG A 76 10.17 6.39 -1.01
C ARG A 76 9.36 7.31 -0.12
N LEU A 77 8.21 6.89 0.39
CA LEU A 77 7.43 7.69 1.33
C LEU A 77 7.98 7.67 2.77
N GLY A 78 9.05 6.90 3.02
CA GLY A 78 9.72 6.82 4.31
C GLY A 78 9.13 5.79 5.27
N ALA A 79 8.33 4.84 4.78
CA ALA A 79 7.76 3.75 5.58
C ALA A 79 8.77 2.63 5.83
N ASP A 80 8.58 1.91 6.93
CA ASP A 80 9.23 0.64 7.21
C ASP A 80 8.50 -0.48 6.46
N VAL A 81 9.09 -0.96 5.37
CA VAL A 81 8.44 -1.91 4.45
C VAL A 81 8.92 -3.35 4.70
N MET A 82 7.96 -4.27 4.83
CA MET A 82 8.19 -5.71 4.93
C MET A 82 7.43 -6.46 3.82
N ASN A 83 8.09 -7.42 3.18
CA ASN A 83 7.51 -8.31 2.19
C ASN A 83 7.32 -9.70 2.78
N MET A 84 6.10 -10.25 2.69
CA MET A 84 5.78 -11.60 3.16
C MET A 84 5.23 -12.45 2.01
N SER A 85 5.89 -13.57 1.72
CA SER A 85 5.41 -14.57 0.76
C SER A 85 4.69 -15.69 1.49
N VAL A 86 3.38 -15.81 1.33
CA VAL A 86 2.57 -16.80 2.07
C VAL A 86 2.62 -18.19 1.43
N ALA A 87 2.97 -18.27 0.14
CA ALA A 87 3.07 -19.52 -0.61
C ALA A 87 4.05 -20.54 0.00
N SER A 88 5.03 -20.09 0.79
CA SER A 88 6.06 -20.95 1.37
C SER A 88 5.83 -21.37 2.83
N SER A 89 5.09 -20.61 3.63
CA SER A 89 5.09 -20.80 5.10
C SER A 89 3.79 -21.33 5.73
N SER A 90 2.62 -20.97 5.19
CA SER A 90 1.35 -21.11 5.94
C SER A 90 0.32 -22.03 5.27
N VAL A 91 0.18 -21.97 3.94
CA VAL A 91 -0.73 -22.88 3.20
C VAL A 91 -0.30 -24.35 3.36
N LYS A 92 0.99 -24.62 3.49
CA LYS A 92 1.53 -25.97 3.74
C LYS A 92 1.18 -26.53 5.13
N LYS A 93 0.80 -25.69 6.08
CA LYS A 93 0.48 -26.08 7.47
C LYS A 93 -1.02 -26.11 7.77
N GLY A 94 -1.88 -25.84 6.79
CA GLY A 94 -3.33 -25.78 7.00
C GLY A 94 -3.79 -24.55 7.78
N GLU A 95 -2.97 -23.49 7.84
CA GLU A 95 -3.34 -22.21 8.45
C GLU A 95 -4.46 -21.56 7.62
N THR A 96 -5.52 -21.09 8.29
CA THR A 96 -6.62 -20.40 7.61
C THR A 96 -6.22 -18.95 7.28
N LEU A 97 -6.94 -18.32 6.34
CA LEU A 97 -6.78 -16.88 6.07
C LEU A 97 -7.03 -16.04 7.33
N ILE A 98 -7.92 -16.48 8.20
CA ILE A 98 -8.24 -15.83 9.47
C ILE A 98 -7.03 -15.88 10.42
N ASP A 99 -6.36 -17.02 10.53
CA ASP A 99 -5.15 -17.16 11.36
C ASP A 99 -4.01 -16.28 10.87
N THR A 100 -3.87 -16.18 9.54
CA THR A 100 -2.90 -15.26 8.92
C THR A 100 -3.26 -13.81 9.23
N ALA A 101 -4.53 -13.44 9.12
CA ALA A 101 -5.01 -12.09 9.44
C ALA A 101 -4.81 -11.75 10.94
N MET A 102 -5.05 -12.69 11.86
CA MET A 102 -4.81 -12.51 13.28
C MET A 102 -3.32 -12.32 13.58
N THR A 103 -2.46 -13.14 12.97
CA THR A 103 -1.00 -13.03 13.11
C THR A 103 -0.51 -11.67 12.62
N LEU A 104 -0.97 -11.22 11.45
CA LEU A 104 -0.63 -9.91 10.90
C LEU A 104 -1.16 -8.77 11.79
N ASN A 105 -2.39 -8.87 12.28
CA ASN A 105 -2.95 -7.87 13.18
C ASN A 105 -2.16 -7.76 14.51
N ALA A 106 -1.59 -8.87 14.99
CA ALA A 106 -0.71 -8.86 16.16
C ALA A 106 0.61 -8.10 15.93
N MET A 107 1.08 -8.01 14.68
CA MET A 107 2.23 -7.18 14.29
C MET A 107 1.88 -5.68 14.25
N ARG A 108 0.59 -5.33 14.35
CA ARG A 108 0.04 -3.96 14.31
C ARG A 108 0.55 -3.13 13.12
N PRO A 109 0.38 -3.60 11.87
CA PRO A 109 0.77 -2.83 10.70
C PRO A 109 -0.09 -1.57 10.57
N ASP A 110 0.52 -0.46 10.14
CA ASP A 110 -0.23 0.74 9.76
C ASP A 110 -0.88 0.56 8.37
N ILE A 111 -0.20 -0.15 7.46
CA ILE A 111 -0.62 -0.37 6.07
C ILE A 111 -0.45 -1.84 5.69
N LEU A 112 -1.47 -2.41 5.06
CA LEU A 112 -1.45 -3.77 4.53
C LEU A 112 -1.85 -3.77 3.06
N ILE A 113 -0.95 -4.25 2.21
CA ILE A 113 -1.21 -4.50 0.78
C ILE A 113 -1.42 -6.00 0.62
N ILE A 114 -2.61 -6.43 0.21
CA ILE A 114 -2.94 -7.85 0.03
C ILE A 114 -3.15 -8.14 -1.45
N ARG A 115 -2.56 -9.25 -1.92
CA ARG A 115 -2.92 -9.88 -3.18
C ARG A 115 -3.29 -11.34 -2.93
N HIS A 116 -4.54 -11.68 -3.24
CA HIS A 116 -5.11 -13.01 -3.05
C HIS A 116 -6.04 -13.37 -4.22
N GLN A 117 -6.13 -14.65 -4.55
CA GLN A 117 -6.94 -15.18 -5.67
C GLN A 117 -8.46 -15.09 -5.43
N SER A 118 -8.89 -15.17 -4.17
CA SER A 118 -10.30 -14.98 -3.78
C SER A 118 -10.59 -13.49 -3.62
N ALA A 119 -11.67 -13.04 -4.24
CA ALA A 119 -12.18 -11.69 -4.12
C ALA A 119 -13.01 -11.53 -2.84
N GLY A 120 -12.37 -11.65 -1.67
CA GLY A 120 -13.01 -11.42 -0.37
C GLY A 120 -14.07 -12.44 -0.02
#